data_AF-A0A529X4Y4-F1
#
_entry.id   AF-A0A529X4Y4-F1
#
_cell.length_a   1.000
_cell.length_b   1.000
_cell.length_c   1.000
_cell.angle_alpha   90.00
_cell.angle_beta   90.00
_cell.angle_gamma   90.00
#
_symmetry.space_group_name_H-M   'P 1'
#
loop_
_entity.id
_entity.type
_entity.pdbx_description
1 polymer ?
#
loop_
_entity_poly.entity_id
_entity_poly.type
_entity_poly.pdbx_seq_one_letter_code
_entity_poly.pdbx_strand_id
1 'polypeptide(L)' 'FQDIADSRHLANRVERDVVDALAAAVREAYPRLSHRYYAMKARWLGMDVMNHWDRNAPLPETPKAVIRWDDARDTVLSA' A
#
# COMPACT_ATOMS: atom_id res chain seq x y z
N PHE A 1 -5.39 25.57 -19.22
CA PHE A 1 -4.88 24.27 -18.74
C PHE A 1 -3.84 23.80 -19.73
N GLN A 2 -2.66 23.41 -19.25
CA GLN A 2 -1.53 22.93 -20.04
C GLN A 2 -1.42 21.41 -20.02
N ASP A 3 -1.96 20.75 -19.00
CA ASP A 3 -2.03 19.30 -18.89
C ASP A 3 -3.40 18.82 -18.37
N ILE A 4 -3.75 17.58 -18.68
CA ILE A 4 -5.07 16.98 -18.43
C ILE A 4 -5.39 16.99 -16.91
N ALA A 5 -4.36 16.90 -16.05
CA ALA A 5 -4.53 16.87 -14.60
C ALA A 5 -4.82 18.26 -13.97
N ASP A 6 -4.61 19.38 -14.68
CA ASP A 6 -4.79 20.73 -14.10
C ASP A 6 -6.22 20.95 -13.57
N SER A 7 -7.23 20.45 -14.28
CA SER A 7 -8.63 20.57 -13.87
C SER A 7 -8.88 19.89 -12.52
N ARG A 8 -8.18 18.77 -12.26
CA ARG A 8 -8.26 18.00 -11.01
C ARG A 8 -7.45 18.65 -9.90
N HIS A 9 -6.28 19.18 -10.20
CA HIS A 9 -5.49 19.98 -9.27
C HIS A 9 -6.31 21.16 -8.74
N LEU A 10 -6.94 21.93 -9.64
CA LEU A 10 -7.79 23.06 -9.27
C LEU A 10 -9.01 22.63 -8.45
N ALA A 11 -9.73 21.58 -8.86
CA ALA A 11 -10.91 21.09 -8.15
C ALA A 11 -10.59 20.62 -6.73
N ASN A 12 -9.42 20.01 -6.54
CA ASN A 12 -8.95 19.52 -5.25
C ASN A 12 -8.20 20.58 -4.44
N ARG A 13 -7.97 21.78 -5.00
CA ARG A 13 -7.16 22.86 -4.41
C ARG A 13 -5.75 22.38 -4.02
N VAL A 14 -5.11 21.65 -4.93
CA VAL A 14 -3.74 21.14 -4.77
C VAL A 14 -2.89 21.64 -5.91
N GLU A 15 -1.72 22.20 -5.61
CA GLU A 15 -0.76 22.64 -6.61
C GLU A 15 -0.11 21.45 -7.34
N ARG A 16 0.17 21.61 -8.63
CA ARG A 16 0.84 20.58 -9.45
C ARG A 16 2.15 20.10 -8.82
N ASP A 17 3.00 21.04 -8.43
CA ASP A 17 4.33 20.75 -7.91
C ASP A 17 4.28 19.90 -6.62
N VAL A 18 3.20 20.02 -5.84
CA VAL A 18 2.99 19.19 -4.64
C VAL A 18 2.70 17.74 -5.03
N VAL A 19 1.87 17.52 -6.05
CA VAL A 19 1.57 16.17 -6.56
C VAL A 19 2.81 15.54 -7.18
N ASP A 20 3.57 16.31 -7.95
CA ASP A 20 4.80 15.83 -8.58
C ASP A 20 5.86 15.48 -7.54
N ALA A 21 6.04 16.34 -6.52
CA ALA A 21 6.93 16.07 -5.40
C ALA A 21 6.56 14.79 -4.64
N LEU A 22 5.27 14.59 -4.35
CA LEU A 22 4.79 13.36 -3.71
C LEU A 22 5.08 12.13 -4.58
N ALA A 23 4.75 12.19 -5.87
CA ALA A 23 4.94 11.07 -6.78
C ALA A 23 6.42 10.73 -6.99
N ALA A 24 7.31 11.73 -7.03
CA ALA A 24 8.75 11.54 -7.08
C ALA A 24 9.27 10.89 -5.80
N ALA A 25 8.95 11.46 -4.64
CA ALA A 25 9.39 10.94 -3.34
C ALA A 25 8.96 9.49 -3.11
N VAL A 26 7.73 9.13 -3.50
CA VAL A 26 7.22 7.76 -3.40
C VAL A 26 8.02 6.80 -4.29
N ARG A 27 8.30 7.19 -5.55
CA ARG A 27 9.08 6.35 -6.49
C ARG A 27 10.51 6.14 -6.03
N GLU A 28 11.16 7.19 -5.54
CA GLU A 28 12.51 7.13 -4.99
C GLU A 28 12.61 6.18 -3.78
N ALA A 29 11.52 6.06 -3.01
CA ALA A 29 11.47 5.18 -1.85
C ALA A 29 11.23 3.69 -2.20
N TYR A 30 10.83 3.34 -3.43
CA TYR A 30 10.49 1.97 -3.81
C TYR A 30 11.57 0.92 -3.47
N PRO A 31 12.87 1.14 -3.77
CA PRO A 31 13.90 0.15 -3.45
C PRO A 31 13.99 -0.18 -1.96
N ARG A 32 13.83 0.83 -1.09
CA ARG A 32 13.95 0.69 0.37
C ARG A 32 12.69 0.15 1.04
N LEU A 33 11.51 0.41 0.46
CA LEU A 33 10.22 0.06 1.05
C LEU A 33 9.59 -1.13 0.34
N SER A 34 8.93 -0.91 -0.80
CA SER A 34 8.12 -1.92 -1.48
C SER A 34 8.96 -3.07 -2.01
N HIS A 35 10.11 -2.82 -2.62
CA HIS A 35 10.99 -3.88 -3.14
C HIS A 35 11.54 -4.74 -1.99
N ARG A 36 11.96 -4.10 -0.89
CA ARG A 36 12.39 -4.81 0.33
C ARG A 36 11.28 -5.68 0.90
N TYR A 37 10.06 -5.13 1.01
CA TYR A 37 8.90 -5.87 1.48
C TYR A 37 8.57 -7.07 0.58
N TYR A 38 8.60 -6.91 -0.74
CA TYR A 38 8.35 -8.02 -1.67
C TYR A 38 9.43 -9.09 -1.65
N ALA A 39 10.70 -8.72 -1.41
CA ALA A 39 11.76 -9.69 -1.17
C ALA A 39 11.53 -10.48 0.13
N MET A 40 11.02 -9.84 1.19
CA MET A 40 10.63 -10.55 2.42
C MET A 40 9.44 -11.47 2.18
N LYS A 41 8.40 -10.97 1.49
CA LYS A 41 7.20 -11.74 1.18
C LYS A 41 7.49 -12.94 0.29
N ALA A 42 8.38 -12.82 -0.70
CA ALA A 42 8.84 -13.96 -1.51
C ALA A 42 9.40 -15.08 -0.65
N ARG A 43 10.27 -14.75 0.33
CA ARG A 43 10.83 -15.72 1.28
C ARG A 43 9.75 -16.37 2.13
N TRP A 44 8.79 -15.59 2.64
CA TRP A 44 7.67 -16.12 3.44
C TRP A 44 6.75 -17.05 2.62
N LEU A 45 6.63 -16.81 1.31
CA LEU A 45 5.86 -17.65 0.39
C LEU A 45 6.67 -18.83 -0.19
N GLY A 46 7.95 -18.99 0.19
CA GLY A 46 8.82 -20.04 -0.34
C GLY A 46 9.18 -19.87 -1.82
N MET A 47 9.21 -18.64 -2.31
CA MET A 47 9.50 -18.29 -3.71
C MET A 47 10.87 -17.60 -3.83
N ASP A 48 11.60 -17.88 -4.91
CA ASP A 48 12.83 -17.15 -5.26
C ASP A 48 12.52 -15.72 -5.75
N VAL A 49 11.46 -15.58 -6.55
CA VAL A 49 10.94 -14.31 -7.06
C VAL A 49 9.42 -14.34 -6.98
N MET A 50 8.82 -13.32 -6.37
CA MET A 50 7.37 -13.22 -6.23
C MET A 50 6.74 -12.69 -7.52
N ASN A 51 5.67 -13.35 -8.00
CA ASN A 51 4.95 -12.88 -9.16
C ASN A 51 4.07 -11.66 -8.83
N HIS A 52 3.65 -10.95 -9.87
CA HIS A 52 2.81 -9.77 -9.72
C HIS A 52 1.44 -10.06 -9.07
N TRP A 53 0.87 -11.24 -9.33
CA TRP A 53 -0.42 -11.68 -8.77
C TRP A 53 -0.31 -12.15 -7.31
N ASP A 54 0.88 -12.54 -6.84
CA ASP A 54 1.11 -13.01 -5.47
C ASP A 54 1.21 -11.87 -4.45
N ARG A 55 1.19 -10.61 -4.91
CA ARG A 55 1.21 -9.41 -4.04
C ARG A 55 0.09 -9.41 -3.00
N ASN A 56 -1.07 -9.98 -3.33
CA ASN A 56 -2.22 -10.08 -2.43
C ASN A 56 -2.40 -11.47 -1.82
N ALA A 57 -1.51 -12.43 -2.12
CA ALA A 57 -1.60 -13.76 -1.54
C ALA A 57 -1.48 -13.70 -0.01
N PRO A 58 -2.32 -14.44 0.74
CA PRO A 58 -2.19 -14.55 2.19
C PRO A 58 -0.90 -15.29 2.54
N LEU A 59 -0.30 -14.96 3.69
CA LEU A 59 0.84 -15.72 4.21
C LEU A 59 0.37 -17.05 4.80
N PRO A 60 1.21 -18.10 4.84
CA PRO A 60 0.85 -19.42 5.37
C PRO A 60 0.27 -19.37 6.80
N GLU A 61 0.81 -18.48 7.64
CA GLU A 61 0.45 -18.27 9.04
C GLU A 61 -0.73 -17.29 9.25
N THR A 62 -1.44 -16.89 8.19
CA THR A 62 -2.57 -15.95 8.31
C THR A 62 -3.64 -16.51 9.25
N PRO A 63 -4.00 -15.80 10.34
CA PRO A 63 -5.02 -16.25 11.27
C PRO A 63 -6.38 -16.44 10.59
N LYS A 64 -7.05 -17.56 10.88
CA LYS A 64 -8.41 -17.85 10.41
C LYS A 64 -9.47 -17.58 11.50
N ALA A 65 -9.16 -16.66 12.41
CA ALA A 65 -10.02 -16.36 13.55
C ALA A 65 -11.35 -15.76 13.06
N VAL A 66 -12.46 -16.25 13.61
CA VAL A 66 -13.76 -15.62 13.47
C VAL A 66 -13.90 -14.63 14.62
N ILE A 67 -13.86 -13.33 14.31
CA ILE A 67 -14.01 -12.27 15.30
C ILE A 67 -15.49 -11.93 15.43
N ARG A 68 -16.05 -12.02 16.64
CA ARG A 68 -17.44 -11.62 16.88
C ARG A 68 -17.56 -10.09 16.83
N TRP A 69 -18.77 -9.61 16.54
CA TRP A 69 -19.03 -8.18 16.46
C TRP A 69 -18.60 -7.41 17.71
N ASP A 70 -18.96 -7.91 18.90
CA ASP A 70 -18.63 -7.24 20.16
C ASP A 70 -17.10 -7.16 20.37
N ASP A 71 -16.37 -8.25 20.09
CA ASP A 71 -14.90 -8.26 20.17
C ASP A 71 -14.26 -7.26 19.18
N ALA A 72 -14.79 -7.18 17.95
CA ALA A 72 -14.32 -6.26 16.94
C ALA A 72 -14.57 -4.80 17.33
N ARG A 73 -15.76 -4.50 17.85
CA ARG A 73 -16.12 -3.15 18.33
C ARG A 73 -15.21 -2.75 19.48
N ASP A 74 -15.04 -3.62 20.46
CA ASP A 74 -14.27 -3.31 21.66
C ASP A 74 -12.77 -3.13 21.33
N THR A 75 -12.24 -3.89 20.37
CA THR A 75 -10.86 -3.69 19.85
C THR A 75 -10.68 -2.28 19.26
N VAL A 76 -11.65 -1.79 18.48
CA VAL A 76 -11.56 -0.45 17.86
C VAL A 76 -11.70 0.66 18.89
N LEU A 77 -12.61 0.50 19.87
CA LEU A 77 -12.84 1.52 20.89
C LEU A 77 -11.73 1.60 21.95
N SER A 78 -10.84 0.61 22.01
CA SER A 78 -9.73 0.53 22.98
C SER A 78 -8.34 0.76 22.39
N ALA A 79 -8.21 0.83 21.05
CA ALA A 79 -6.97 1.14 20.34
C ALA A 79 -6.55 2.61 20.49
#